data_AF-A0A8S3SXL0-F1
#
_entry.id   AF-A0A8S3SXL0-F1
#
_cell.length_a   1.000
_cell.length_b   1.000
_cell.length_c   1.000
_cell.angle_alpha   90.00
_cell.angle_beta   90.00
_cell.angle_gamma   90.00
#
_symmetry.space_group_name_H-M   'P 1'
#
loop_
_entity.id
_entity.type
_entity.pdbx_description
1 polymer ?
#
loop_
_entity_poly.entity_id
_entity_poly.type
_entity_poly.pdbx_seq_one_letter_code
_entity_poly.pdbx_strand_id
1 'polypeptide(L)'
;MSPDFQYVYFCALADQNLYRIPTEVLRGRGNFSQSYQHVGRKSSPSDGMVFSQKGLYVGALTNDMVYKQSLESLQGESNLTETPLFAQPMESLEWVDTFSIDEDGNLWFVANSLVRFFTNTMRFNYTDHANMRIWKVNIGENGYLWRDTNMASRQQLPYPILILIMVLLIKFVIVL
;
A
#
# COMPACT_ATOMS: atom_id res chain seq x y z
N MET A 1 3.65 0.25 3.79
CA MET A 1 3.47 -0.63 4.97
C MET A 1 2.05 -1.16 4.93
N SER A 2 1.80 -2.43 5.27
CA SER A 2 0.44 -2.97 5.30
C SER A 2 -0.40 -2.33 6.43
N PRO A 3 -1.75 -2.32 6.32
CA PRO A 3 -2.62 -1.68 7.31
C PRO A 3 -2.59 -2.31 8.71
N ASP A 4 -2.22 -3.59 8.79
CA ASP A 4 -1.99 -4.33 10.04
C ASP A 4 -0.59 -4.11 10.64
N PHE A 5 0.20 -3.24 10.01
CA PHE A 5 1.59 -2.93 10.37
C PHE A 5 2.50 -4.16 10.42
N GLN A 6 2.12 -5.29 9.83
CA GLN A 6 2.93 -6.52 9.86
C GLN A 6 4.06 -6.49 8.84
N TYR A 7 3.85 -5.87 7.67
CA TYR A 7 4.81 -5.94 6.57
C TYR A 7 5.13 -4.57 5.95
N VAL A 8 6.37 -4.42 5.48
CA VAL A 8 6.76 -3.40 4.49
C VAL A 8 6.97 -4.09 3.17
N TYR A 9 6.39 -3.54 2.11
CA TYR A 9 6.51 -4.03 0.74
C TYR A 9 7.52 -3.17 0.00
N PHE A 10 8.31 -3.79 -0.86
CA PHE A 10 9.38 -3.11 -1.61
C PHE A 10 9.73 -3.88 -2.89
N CYS A 11 10.36 -3.19 -3.83
CA CYS A 11 11.00 -3.77 -5.01
C CYS A 11 12.18 -2.91 -5.43
N ALA A 12 13.09 -3.47 -6.24
CA ALA A 12 14.07 -2.65 -6.93
C ALA A 12 13.40 -1.89 -8.09
N LEU A 13 13.89 -0.69 -8.40
CA LEU A 13 13.27 0.21 -9.39
C LEU A 13 13.07 -0.44 -10.77
N ALA A 14 14.04 -1.24 -11.22
CA ALA A 14 14.00 -1.94 -12.51
C ALA A 14 13.44 -3.38 -12.42
N ASP A 15 12.89 -3.79 -11.27
CA ASP A 15 12.43 -5.15 -11.03
C ASP A 15 10.89 -5.23 -10.95
N GLN A 16 10.35 -6.23 -11.64
CA GLN A 16 8.92 -6.57 -11.60
C GLN A 16 8.55 -7.37 -10.35
N ASN A 17 9.50 -8.01 -9.67
CA ASN A 17 9.22 -8.73 -8.44
C ASN A 17 8.83 -7.78 -7.31
N LEU A 18 7.81 -8.17 -6.55
CA LEU A 18 7.41 -7.53 -5.31
C LEU A 18 7.87 -8.39 -4.15
N TYR A 19 8.48 -7.76 -3.16
CA TYR A 19 8.92 -8.40 -1.93
C TYR A 19 8.20 -7.77 -0.74
N ARG A 20 8.16 -8.51 0.36
CA ARG A 20 7.76 -7.99 1.66
C ARG A 20 8.73 -8.43 2.75
N ILE A 21 8.77 -7.68 3.82
CA ILE A 21 9.54 -8.02 5.02
C ILE A 21 8.73 -7.71 6.28
N PRO A 22 8.76 -8.57 7.32
CA PRO A 22 8.12 -8.26 8.58
C PRO A 22 8.65 -6.97 9.21
N THR A 23 7.76 -6.12 9.73
CA THR A 23 8.17 -4.85 10.37
C THR A 23 8.98 -5.09 11.64
N GLU A 24 8.78 -6.20 12.34
CA GLU A 24 9.58 -6.54 13.52
C GLU A 24 11.07 -6.72 13.19
N VAL A 25 11.39 -7.30 12.02
CA VAL A 25 12.76 -7.47 11.54
C VAL A 25 13.39 -6.09 11.31
N LEU A 26 12.64 -5.18 10.68
CA LEU A 26 13.09 -3.79 10.47
C LEU A 26 13.23 -3.00 11.78
N ARG A 27 12.57 -3.41 12.86
CA ARG A 27 12.74 -2.86 14.22
C ARG A 27 13.87 -3.55 15.00
N GLY A 28 14.73 -4.32 14.34
CA GLY A 28 15.91 -4.96 14.93
C GLY A 28 15.64 -6.32 15.57
N ARG A 29 14.50 -6.96 15.30
CA ARG A 29 14.12 -8.28 15.86
C ARG A 29 14.34 -9.45 14.89
N GLY A 30 15.35 -9.36 14.03
CA GLY A 30 15.67 -10.46 13.09
C GLY A 30 16.76 -10.10 12.09
N ASN A 31 17.02 -11.04 11.17
CA ASN A 31 18.01 -10.87 10.12
C ASN A 31 17.32 -10.59 8.77
N PHE A 32 17.55 -9.39 8.22
CA PHE A 32 16.96 -8.97 6.94
C PHE A 32 17.16 -10.02 5.84
N SER A 33 18.40 -10.50 5.65
CA SER A 33 18.77 -11.41 4.55
C SER A 33 18.06 -12.76 4.57
N GLN A 34 17.48 -13.13 5.72
CA GLN A 34 16.79 -14.40 5.93
C GLN A 34 15.27 -14.23 6.05
N SER A 35 14.74 -13.00 6.02
CA SER A 35 13.35 -12.72 6.40
C SER A 35 12.52 -12.02 5.33
N TYR A 36 13.13 -11.50 4.26
CA TYR A 36 12.31 -10.99 3.15
C TYR A 36 11.71 -12.16 2.36
N GLN A 37 10.52 -11.93 1.82
CA GLN A 37 9.74 -12.91 1.09
C GLN A 37 9.39 -12.35 -0.28
N HIS A 38 9.49 -13.18 -1.31
CA HIS A 38 8.89 -12.87 -2.61
C HIS A 38 7.37 -12.99 -2.49
N VAL A 39 6.66 -12.00 -3.02
CA VAL A 39 5.18 -11.92 -3.00
C VAL A 39 4.64 -12.27 -4.38
N GLY A 40 5.31 -11.87 -5.44
CA GLY A 40 4.83 -12.11 -6.79
C GLY A 40 5.44 -11.17 -7.79
N ARG A 41 4.95 -11.25 -9.02
CA ARG A 41 5.45 -10.46 -10.15
C ARG A 41 4.37 -9.47 -10.61
N LYS A 42 4.76 -8.19 -10.69
CA LYS A 42 3.98 -7.08 -11.26
C LYS A 42 4.08 -7.07 -12.78
N SER A 43 3.12 -6.48 -13.49
CA SER A 43 3.21 -6.32 -14.95
C SER A 43 4.28 -5.31 -15.40
N SER A 44 4.67 -4.39 -14.51
CA SER A 44 5.63 -3.32 -14.79
C SER A 44 6.57 -3.09 -13.59
N PRO A 45 7.83 -2.69 -13.82
CA PRO A 45 8.65 -2.08 -12.77
C PRO A 45 7.93 -0.87 -12.16
N SER A 46 8.23 -0.58 -10.90
CA SER A 46 7.56 0.51 -10.17
C SER A 46 8.53 1.32 -9.34
N ASP A 47 8.25 2.61 -9.23
CA ASP A 47 8.91 3.50 -8.29
C ASP A 47 8.02 3.67 -7.04
N GLY A 48 6.86 4.31 -7.24
CA GLY A 48 5.94 4.63 -6.18
C GLY A 48 4.98 3.54 -5.76
N MET A 49 4.71 3.46 -4.46
CA MET A 49 3.64 2.63 -3.92
C MET A 49 3.07 3.11 -2.58
N VAL A 50 1.76 2.88 -2.36
CA VAL A 50 1.07 3.16 -1.10
C VAL A 50 0.00 2.12 -0.79
N PHE A 51 -0.18 1.79 0.49
CA PHE A 51 -1.30 0.97 0.93
C PHE A 51 -2.52 1.81 1.29
N SER A 52 -3.67 1.38 0.80
CA SER A 52 -4.96 1.68 1.42
C SER A 52 -5.35 0.56 2.40
N GLN A 53 -6.47 0.71 3.08
CA GLN A 53 -7.09 -0.36 3.87
C GLN A 53 -7.49 -1.60 3.05
N LYS A 54 -7.57 -1.50 1.71
CA LYS A 54 -8.11 -2.57 0.83
C LYS A 54 -7.12 -3.06 -0.23
N GLY A 55 -5.91 -2.52 -0.30
CA GLY A 55 -4.92 -2.96 -1.29
C GLY A 55 -3.70 -2.05 -1.40
N LEU A 56 -2.78 -2.44 -2.27
CA LEU A 56 -1.55 -1.72 -2.57
C LEU A 56 -1.65 -1.04 -3.93
N TYR A 57 -1.57 0.28 -3.97
CA TYR A 57 -1.48 1.06 -5.21
C TYR A 57 -0.02 1.19 -5.62
N VAL A 58 0.25 1.02 -6.92
CA VAL A 58 1.59 1.00 -7.49
C VAL A 58 1.62 1.77 -8.81
N GLY A 59 2.63 2.62 -8.99
CA GLY A 59 2.92 3.29 -10.25
C GLY A 59 3.67 2.38 -11.22
N ALA A 60 3.13 2.15 -12.42
CA ALA A 60 3.73 1.28 -13.43
C ALA A 60 4.57 2.09 -14.43
N LEU A 61 5.90 1.99 -14.32
CA LEU A 61 6.85 2.82 -15.06
C LEU A 61 6.80 2.64 -16.58
N THR A 62 6.45 1.45 -17.07
CA THR A 62 6.43 1.13 -18.51
C THR A 62 5.06 1.21 -19.15
N ASN A 63 4.01 1.41 -18.34
CA ASN A 63 2.63 1.31 -18.79
C ASN A 63 1.87 2.64 -18.71
N ASP A 64 2.48 3.69 -18.14
CA ASP A 64 1.84 4.99 -17.87
C ASP A 64 0.49 4.85 -17.14
N MET A 65 0.50 4.05 -16.07
CA MET A 65 -0.67 3.59 -15.35
C MET A 65 -0.43 3.52 -13.84
N VAL A 66 -1.53 3.52 -13.09
CA VAL A 66 -1.56 3.14 -11.68
C VAL A 66 -2.38 1.86 -11.56
N TYR A 67 -1.83 0.86 -10.88
CA TYR A 67 -2.54 -0.40 -10.59
C TYR A 67 -2.78 -0.55 -9.10
N LYS A 68 -3.88 -1.21 -8.75
CA LYS A 68 -4.16 -1.71 -7.42
C LYS A 68 -3.93 -3.22 -7.37
N GLN A 69 -3.12 -3.66 -6.42
CA GLN A 69 -2.98 -5.07 -6.01
C GLN A 69 -3.98 -5.37 -4.89
N SER A 70 -4.77 -6.45 -5.04
CA SER A 70 -5.71 -6.88 -4.00
C SER A 70 -5.00 -7.44 -2.77
N LEU A 71 -5.62 -7.35 -1.58
CA LEU A 71 -5.04 -7.96 -0.37
C LEU A 71 -4.86 -9.48 -0.50
N GLU A 72 -5.79 -10.14 -1.19
CA GLU A 72 -5.74 -11.57 -1.47
C GLU A 72 -4.51 -11.93 -2.31
N SER A 73 -4.22 -11.17 -3.37
CA SER A 73 -3.05 -11.46 -4.22
C SER A 73 -1.72 -11.25 -3.48
N LEU A 74 -1.71 -10.40 -2.45
CA LEU A 74 -0.52 -10.14 -1.62
C LEU A 74 -0.24 -11.23 -0.57
N GLN A 75 -1.10 -12.25 -0.45
CA GLN A 75 -0.91 -13.35 0.51
C GLN A 75 -0.13 -14.55 -0.06
N GLY A 76 -0.11 -14.75 -1.39
CA GLY A 76 0.49 -15.92 -2.04
C GLY A 76 1.79 -15.63 -2.78
N GLU A 77 2.35 -16.64 -3.45
CA GLU A 77 3.55 -16.58 -4.32
C GLU A 77 3.18 -16.61 -5.83
N SER A 78 1.93 -16.25 -6.17
CA SER A 78 1.42 -16.28 -7.55
C SER A 78 1.58 -14.94 -8.26
N ASN A 79 1.16 -14.88 -9.54
CA ASN A 79 1.02 -13.61 -10.25
C ASN A 79 0.09 -12.67 -9.47
N LEU A 80 0.49 -11.41 -9.35
CA LEU A 80 -0.31 -10.41 -8.66
C LEU A 80 -1.54 -10.06 -9.51
N THR A 81 -2.70 -10.03 -8.87
CA THR A 81 -3.93 -9.54 -9.49
C THR A 81 -3.94 -8.02 -9.52
N GLU A 82 -3.73 -7.45 -10.71
CA GLU A 82 -3.67 -6.01 -10.95
C GLU A 82 -5.01 -5.48 -11.49
N THR A 83 -5.59 -4.51 -10.79
CA THR A 83 -6.73 -3.74 -11.29
C THR A 83 -6.26 -2.36 -11.70
N PRO A 84 -6.42 -1.95 -12.98
CA PRO A 84 -6.03 -0.61 -13.41
C PRO A 84 -6.94 0.45 -12.80
N LEU A 85 -6.36 1.57 -12.38
CA LEU A 85 -7.11 2.71 -11.84
C LEU A 85 -7.83 3.50 -12.95
N PHE A 86 -7.30 3.46 -14.17
CA PHE A 86 -7.84 4.17 -15.34
C PHE A 86 -8.20 3.16 -16.44
N ALA A 87 -9.09 3.55 -17.35
CA ALA A 87 -9.51 2.67 -18.44
C ALA A 87 -8.41 2.40 -19.49
N GLN A 88 -7.45 3.32 -19.61
CA GLN A 88 -6.38 3.27 -20.60
C GLN A 88 -5.12 4.01 -20.10
N PRO A 89 -3.92 3.67 -20.61
CA PRO A 89 -2.70 4.44 -20.36
C PRO A 89 -2.85 5.91 -20.71
N MET A 90 -2.19 6.77 -19.94
CA MET A 90 -2.20 8.21 -20.17
C MET A 90 -0.78 8.75 -20.13
N GLU A 91 -0.28 9.36 -21.21
CA GLU A 91 1.09 9.93 -21.27
C GLU A 91 1.38 10.90 -20.10
N SER A 92 0.35 11.56 -19.58
CA SER A 92 0.43 12.42 -18.39
C SER A 92 0.71 11.69 -17.07
N LEU A 93 0.72 10.36 -17.08
CA LEU A 93 1.07 9.43 -15.98
C LEU A 93 2.45 8.80 -16.18
N GLU A 94 3.30 9.39 -17.04
CA GLU A 94 4.71 9.04 -17.11
C GLU A 94 5.32 9.10 -15.70
N TRP A 95 6.07 8.04 -15.34
CA TRP A 95 6.80 7.90 -14.08
C TRP A 95 6.04 8.32 -12.82
N VAL A 96 5.13 7.46 -12.34
CA VAL A 96 4.40 7.70 -11.08
C VAL A 96 5.22 7.26 -9.85
N ASP A 97 5.51 8.16 -8.92
CA ASP A 97 6.46 7.94 -7.80
C ASP A 97 5.87 8.21 -6.39
N THR A 98 5.46 9.42 -6.08
CA THR A 98 5.12 9.80 -4.71
C THR A 98 3.62 9.65 -4.53
N PHE A 99 3.20 8.82 -3.57
CA PHE A 99 1.79 8.56 -3.29
C PHE A 99 1.39 8.98 -1.87
N SER A 100 0.13 9.36 -1.70
CA SER A 100 -0.52 9.52 -0.40
C SER A 100 -2.02 9.24 -0.52
N ILE A 101 -2.69 8.96 0.59
CA ILE A 101 -4.16 8.84 0.64
C ILE A 101 -4.66 9.75 1.76
N ASP A 102 -5.59 10.65 1.45
CA ASP A 102 -6.20 11.55 2.43
C ASP A 102 -7.38 10.91 3.18
N GLU A 103 -7.93 11.64 4.15
CA GLU A 103 -9.04 11.19 5.00
C GLU A 103 -10.39 11.12 4.27
N ASP A 104 -10.51 11.82 3.13
CA ASP A 104 -11.69 11.81 2.26
C ASP A 104 -11.66 10.66 1.23
N GLY A 105 -10.65 9.79 1.34
CA GLY A 105 -10.48 8.63 0.46
C GLY A 105 -9.96 8.98 -0.92
N ASN A 106 -9.24 10.10 -1.07
CA ASN A 106 -8.56 10.45 -2.31
C ASN A 106 -7.12 9.94 -2.31
N LEU A 107 -6.78 9.23 -3.38
CA LEU A 107 -5.40 8.92 -3.75
C LEU A 107 -4.78 10.15 -4.39
N TRP A 108 -3.68 10.60 -3.81
CA TRP A 108 -2.81 11.64 -4.35
C TRP A 108 -1.55 11.00 -4.88
N PHE A 109 -1.09 11.44 -6.05
CA PHE A 109 0.21 11.05 -6.53
C PHE A 109 0.86 12.06 -7.46
N VAL A 110 2.19 11.96 -7.60
CA VAL A 110 2.97 12.72 -8.57
C VAL A 110 3.26 11.84 -9.79
N ALA A 111 3.07 12.41 -10.98
CA ALA A 111 3.54 11.86 -12.24
C ALA A 111 4.51 12.85 -12.87
N ASN A 112 5.65 12.36 -13.36
CA ASN A 112 6.74 13.22 -13.81
C ASN A 112 7.46 12.66 -15.04
N SER A 113 8.15 13.54 -15.75
CA SER A 113 8.85 13.20 -16.99
C SER A 113 10.32 12.85 -16.76
N LEU A 114 10.67 12.20 -15.65
CA LEU A 114 12.07 11.94 -15.27
C LEU A 114 12.82 11.11 -16.33
N VAL A 115 12.16 10.19 -17.03
CA VAL A 115 12.75 9.48 -18.18
C VAL A 115 13.20 10.45 -19.29
N ARG A 116 12.44 11.53 -19.53
CA ARG A 116 12.77 12.57 -20.51
C ARG A 116 13.93 13.42 -20.05
N PHE A 117 14.07 13.64 -18.74
CA PHE A 117 15.23 14.32 -18.17
C PHE A 117 16.50 13.51 -18.45
N PHE A 118 16.50 12.22 -18.11
CA PHE A 118 17.66 11.34 -18.32
C PHE A 118 18.02 11.13 -19.80
N THR A 119 17.04 11.23 -20.70
CA THR A 119 17.25 11.09 -22.15
C THR A 119 17.52 12.42 -22.87
N ASN A 120 17.62 13.54 -22.14
CA ASN A 120 17.76 14.89 -22.71
C ASN A 120 16.64 15.27 -23.69
N THR A 121 15.42 14.74 -23.50
CA THR A 121 14.24 15.04 -24.31
C THR A 121 13.18 15.87 -23.56
N MET A 122 13.44 16.18 -22.29
CA MET A 122 12.54 17.02 -21.48
C MET A 122 12.48 18.44 -22.05
N ARG A 123 11.25 18.94 -22.23
CA ARG A 123 10.99 20.29 -22.75
C ARG A 123 10.71 21.23 -21.60
N PHE A 124 11.47 22.31 -21.49
CA PHE A 124 11.31 23.33 -20.44
C PHE A 124 10.62 24.60 -20.94
N ASN A 125 10.19 24.64 -22.20
CA ASN A 125 9.34 25.70 -22.70
C ASN A 125 7.91 25.47 -22.21
N TYR A 126 7.50 26.23 -21.20
CA TYR A 126 6.24 26.10 -20.44
C TYR A 126 4.93 26.26 -21.24
N THR A 127 4.96 26.20 -22.56
CA THR A 127 3.81 26.51 -23.42
C THR A 127 2.96 25.30 -23.77
N ASP A 128 3.55 24.09 -23.83
CA ASP A 128 2.88 22.95 -24.49
C ASP A 128 2.73 21.70 -23.60
N HIS A 129 3.62 21.49 -22.62
CA HIS A 129 3.64 20.29 -21.79
C HIS A 129 4.13 20.56 -20.36
N ALA A 130 3.38 20.05 -19.37
CA ALA A 130 3.85 20.00 -17.98
C ALA A 130 4.78 18.79 -17.78
N ASN A 131 5.97 19.00 -17.20
CA ASN A 131 6.92 17.92 -16.87
C ASN A 131 6.60 17.23 -15.53
N MET A 132 5.79 17.86 -14.69
CA MET A 132 5.39 17.34 -13.38
C MET A 132 3.92 17.66 -13.17
N ARG A 133 3.18 16.68 -12.66
CA ARG A 133 1.73 16.79 -12.39
C ARG A 133 1.43 16.20 -11.03
N ILE A 134 0.52 16.84 -10.30
CA ILE A 134 -0.08 16.29 -9.08
C ILE A 134 -1.49 15.84 -9.44
N TRP A 135 -1.78 14.57 -9.17
CA TRP A 135 -3.07 13.95 -9.43
C TRP A 135 -3.83 13.76 -8.12
N LYS A 136 -5.15 13.88 -8.21
CA LYS A 136 -6.12 13.53 -7.17
C LYS A 136 -7.18 12.62 -7.78
N VAL A 137 -7.35 11.44 -7.23
CA VAL A 137 -8.37 10.47 -7.66
C VAL A 137 -9.13 9.98 -6.44
N ASN A 138 -10.46 10.11 -6.43
CA ASN A 138 -11.25 9.51 -5.35
C ASN A 138 -11.31 7.99 -5.53
N ILE A 139 -10.78 7.24 -4.57
CA ILE A 139 -10.76 5.77 -4.58
C ILE A 139 -11.73 5.17 -3.56
N GLY A 140 -12.39 6.00 -2.73
CA GLY A 140 -13.33 5.55 -1.71
C GLY A 140 -12.70 4.66 -0.64
N GLU A 141 -11.40 4.83 -0.39
CA GLU A 141 -10.61 4.03 0.54
C GLU A 141 -9.66 4.91 1.33
N ASN A 142 -9.52 4.63 2.63
CA ASN A 142 -8.60 5.35 3.48
C ASN A 142 -7.20 4.73 3.44
N GLY A 143 -6.18 5.53 3.79
CA GLY A 143 -4.79 5.08 3.86
C GLY A 143 -4.52 4.04 4.95
N TYR A 144 -3.37 3.37 4.88
CA TYR A 144 -2.96 2.35 5.86
C TYR A 144 -2.83 2.86 7.31
N LEU A 145 -2.61 4.17 7.50
CA LEU A 145 -2.58 4.80 8.82
C LEU A 145 -3.97 5.14 9.36
N TRP A 146 -5.02 5.00 8.55
CA TRP A 146 -6.38 5.26 8.98
C TRP A 146 -6.78 4.31 10.09
N ARG A 147 -7.19 4.88 11.22
CA ARG A 147 -7.72 4.13 12.34
C ARG A 147 -9.23 4.32 12.34
N ASP A 148 -9.97 3.25 12.12
CA ASP A 148 -11.41 3.28 12.33
C ASP A 148 -11.67 3.49 13.83
N THR A 149 -12.10 4.70 14.19
CA THR A 149 -12.45 5.07 15.56
C THR A 149 -13.58 4.19 16.10
N ASN A 150 -14.35 3.54 15.23
CA ASN A 150 -15.40 2.58 15.60
C ASN A 150 -14.92 1.13 15.73
N MET A 151 -13.67 0.80 15.36
CA MET A 151 -13.10 -0.53 15.61
C MET A 151 -12.48 -0.67 17.00
N ALA A 152 -12.04 0.43 17.61
CA ALA A 152 -11.59 0.44 19.00
C ALA A 152 -12.73 0.10 19.99
N SER A 153 -13.99 0.34 19.62
CA SER A 153 -15.18 -0.08 20.39
C SER A 153 -15.68 -1.49 20.03
N ARG A 154 -15.23 -2.08 18.91
CA ARG A 154 -15.58 -3.46 18.49
C ARG A 154 -14.65 -4.55 19.02
N GLN A 155 -13.56 -4.20 19.70
CA GLN A 155 -12.85 -5.14 20.58
C GLN A 155 -13.64 -5.37 21.88
N GLN A 156 -14.93 -5.68 21.76
CA GLN A 156 -15.65 -6.35 22.84
C GLN A 156 -15.09 -7.76 22.87
N LEU A 157 -14.45 -8.12 24.00
CA LEU A 157 -13.88 -9.46 24.21
C LEU A 157 -14.88 -10.51 23.70
N PRO A 158 -14.44 -11.53 22.92
CA PRO A 158 -15.36 -12.54 22.43
C PRO A 158 -16.14 -13.11 23.62
N TYR A 159 -17.47 -13.16 23.49
CA TYR A 159 -18.42 -13.58 24.53
C TYR A 159 -17.95 -14.74 25.46
N PRO A 160 -17.24 -15.80 25.00
CA PRO A 160 -16.69 -16.80 25.92
C PRO A 160 -15.70 -16.28 26.97
N ILE A 161 -14.89 -15.26 26.65
CA ILE A 161 -13.92 -14.66 27.58
C ILE A 161 -14.64 -13.80 28.64
N LEU A 162 -15.71 -13.12 28.25
CA LEU A 162 -16.52 -12.31 29.17
C LEU A 162 -17.23 -13.19 30.22
N ILE A 163 -17.73 -14.35 29.81
CA ILE A 163 -18.35 -15.34 30.71
C ILE A 163 -17.32 -15.91 31.68
N LEU A 164 -16.11 -16.24 31.21
CA LEU A 164 -15.05 -16.77 32.08
C LEU A 164 -14.65 -15.77 33.17
N ILE A 165 -14.51 -14.48 32.82
CA ILE A 165 -14.19 -13.41 33.77
C ILE A 165 -15.33 -13.20 34.77
N MET A 166 -16.59 -13.21 34.33
CA MET A 166 -17.74 -13.10 35.24
C MET A 166 -17.85 -14.30 36.20
N VAL A 167 -17.62 -15.53 35.73
CA VAL A 167 -17.65 -16.73 36.58
C VAL A 167 -16.51 -16.72 37.60
N LEU A 168 -15.33 -16.23 37.23
CA LEU A 168 -14.20 -16.06 38.15
C LEU A 168 -14.48 -14.99 39.21
N LEU A 169 -15.10 -13.87 38.83
CA LEU A 169 -15.47 -12.80 39.78
C LEU A 169 -16.57 -13.24 40.77
N ILE A 170 -17.59 -13.98 40.31
CA ILE A 170 -18.66 -14.49 41.17
C ILE A 170 -18.11 -15.50 42.21
N LYS A 171 -17.13 -16.34 41.82
CA LYS A 171 -16.49 -17.27 42.76
C LYS A 171 -15.66 -16.57 43.85
N PHE A 172 -15.10 -15.38 43.57
CA PHE A 172 -14.36 -14.61 44.57
C PHE A 172 -15.27 -13.87 45.56
N VAL A 173 -16.48 -13.49 45.16
CA VAL A 173 -17.45 -12.78 46.04
C VAL A 173 -18.15 -13.73 47.02
N ILE A 174 -18.25 -15.03 46.71
CA ILE A 174 -18.94 -16.02 47.56
C ILE A 174 -18.00 -16.64 48.62
N VAL A 175 -16.69 -16.38 48.54
CA VAL A 175 -15.67 -16.96 49.45
C VAL A 175 -15.11 -15.92 50.45
N LEU A 176 -15.75 -14.74 50.57
CA LEU A 176 -15.44 -13.72 51.59
C LEU A 176 -16.60 -13.53 52.57
#